data_AF-A0A964KNG8-F1
#
_entry.id   AF-A0A964KNG8-F1
#
_cell.length_a   1.000
_cell.length_b   1.000
_cell.length_c   1.000
_cell.angle_alpha   90.00
_cell.angle_beta   90.00
_cell.angle_gamma   90.00
#
_symmetry.space_group_name_H-M   'P 1'
#
loop_
_entity.id
_entity.type
_entity.pdbx_description
1 polymer ?
#
loop_
_entity_poly.entity_id
_entity_poly.type
_entity_poly.pdbx_seq_one_letter_code
_entity_poly.pdbx_strand_id
1 'polypeptide(L)'
;MGQIAESALEKLRAERNETLRLLLGLTEEECRIRWQGGNVNHELRNFASHYMDHMQHLNKILRHQNRWFTEAELLLQQAQALHGELETMVLSLSDQEMSVPGPDEGDWNALQVIEHMASNERMYRQRILENLPADRSPAPATS
;
A
#
# COMPACT_ATOMS: atom_id res chain seq x y z
N MET A 1 3.27 3.49 -18.62
CA MET A 1 2.16 2.57 -18.26
C MET A 1 0.90 3.06 -18.98
N GLY A 2 -0.22 2.33 -18.92
CA GLY A 2 -1.44 2.72 -19.62
C GLY A 2 -2.27 3.73 -18.83
N GLN A 3 -2.59 4.89 -19.41
CA GLN A 3 -3.31 5.99 -18.75
C GLN A 3 -4.66 5.55 -18.14
N ILE A 4 -5.36 4.59 -18.77
CA ILE A 4 -6.64 4.05 -18.25
C ILE A 4 -6.43 3.32 -16.92
N ALA A 5 -5.36 2.51 -16.81
CA ALA A 5 -5.06 1.76 -15.60
C ALA A 5 -4.67 2.70 -14.46
N GLU A 6 -3.87 3.73 -14.76
CA GLU A 6 -3.47 4.76 -13.78
C GLU A 6 -4.71 5.49 -13.24
N SER A 7 -5.57 6.00 -14.11
CA SER A 7 -6.80 6.70 -13.69
C SER A 7 -7.77 5.80 -12.92
N ALA A 8 -7.90 4.52 -13.29
CA ALA A 8 -8.71 3.57 -12.53
C ALA A 8 -8.15 3.32 -11.12
N LEU A 9 -6.82 3.22 -11.00
CA LEU A 9 -6.16 3.02 -9.71
C LEU A 9 -6.19 4.27 -8.83
N GLU A 10 -6.14 5.46 -9.40
CA GLU A 10 -6.31 6.72 -8.64
C GLU A 10 -7.66 6.77 -7.94
N LYS A 11 -8.74 6.37 -8.63
CA LYS A 11 -10.07 6.27 -8.02
C LYS A 11 -10.09 5.27 -6.86
N LEU A 12 -9.50 4.09 -7.07
CA LEU A 12 -9.43 3.08 -6.02
C LEU A 12 -8.59 3.53 -4.81
N ARG A 13 -7.49 4.26 -5.06
CA ARG A 13 -6.66 4.84 -3.99
C ARG A 13 -7.44 5.90 -3.20
N ALA A 14 -8.23 6.75 -3.85
CA ALA A 14 -9.07 7.71 -3.15
C ALA A 14 -10.08 7.02 -2.22
N GLU A 15 -10.78 6.00 -2.71
CA GLU A 15 -11.71 5.19 -1.87
C GLU A 15 -10.99 4.47 -0.74
N ARG A 16 -9.78 3.94 -1.01
CA ARG A 16 -8.95 3.32 0.03
C ARG A 16 -8.58 4.33 1.13
N ASN A 17 -8.13 5.52 0.76
CA ASN A 17 -7.74 6.55 1.71
C ASN A 17 -8.93 6.96 2.59
N GLU A 18 -10.11 7.12 1.99
CA GLU A 18 -11.34 7.44 2.73
C GLU A 18 -11.76 6.28 3.65
N THR A 19 -11.65 5.03 3.18
CA THR A 19 -11.90 3.83 3.99
C THR A 19 -10.99 3.80 5.21
N LEU A 20 -9.68 4.02 5.02
CA LEU A 20 -8.72 4.05 6.12
C LEU A 20 -9.05 5.19 7.09
N ARG A 21 -9.31 6.39 6.59
CA ARG A 21 -9.66 7.55 7.42
C ARG A 21 -10.90 7.34 8.28
N LEU A 22 -11.91 6.64 7.76
CA LEU A 22 -13.19 6.43 8.46
C LEU A 22 -13.19 5.21 9.38
N LEU A 23 -12.43 4.16 9.04
CA LEU A 23 -12.51 2.87 9.72
C LEU A 23 -11.29 2.57 10.59
N LEU A 24 -10.14 3.22 10.36
CA LEU A 24 -9.02 3.14 11.31
C LEU A 24 -9.42 3.88 12.59
N GLY A 25 -9.25 3.21 13.72
CA GLY A 25 -9.66 3.72 15.03
C GLY A 25 -10.99 3.17 15.53
N LEU A 26 -11.70 2.34 14.76
CA LEU A 26 -12.83 1.56 15.28
C LEU A 26 -12.37 0.74 16.49
N THR A 27 -13.12 0.88 17.58
CA THR A 27 -12.89 0.12 18.81
C THR A 27 -13.36 -1.33 18.65
N GLU A 28 -12.85 -2.21 19.52
CA GLU A 28 -13.31 -3.60 19.59
C GLU A 28 -14.81 -3.73 19.85
N GLU A 29 -15.42 -2.78 20.56
CA GLU A 29 -16.86 -2.76 20.80
C GLU A 29 -17.63 -2.35 19.54
N GLU A 30 -17.16 -1.35 18.81
CA GLU A 30 -17.75 -0.95 17.53
C GLU A 30 -17.65 -2.08 16.49
N CYS A 31 -16.54 -2.82 16.48
CA CYS A 31 -16.37 -4.02 15.67
C CYS A 31 -17.39 -5.13 15.98
N ARG A 32 -18.02 -5.11 17.17
CA ARG A 32 -19.07 -6.06 17.57
C ARG A 32 -20.49 -5.59 17.21
N ILE A 33 -20.68 -4.35 16.74
CA ILE A 33 -21.99 -3.83 16.34
C ILE A 33 -22.58 -4.73 15.24
N ARG A 34 -23.87 -5.09 15.42
CA ARG A 34 -24.62 -5.98 14.53
C ARG A 34 -25.84 -5.27 13.95
N TRP A 35 -26.24 -5.70 12.76
CA TRP A 35 -27.51 -5.33 12.12
C TRP A 35 -28.15 -6.57 11.49
N GLN A 36 -29.37 -6.44 10.95
CA GLN A 36 -29.99 -7.57 10.26
C GLN A 36 -29.19 -7.94 9.01
N GLY A 37 -28.63 -9.15 9.00
CA GLY A 37 -27.85 -9.67 7.89
C GLY A 37 -26.33 -9.44 7.99
N GLY A 38 -25.81 -8.82 9.05
CA GLY A 38 -24.37 -8.55 9.13
C GLY A 38 -23.86 -8.02 10.48
N ASN A 39 -22.55 -7.82 10.54
CA ASN A 39 -21.86 -7.11 11.63
C ASN A 39 -20.55 -6.49 11.11
N VAL A 40 -20.02 -5.49 11.81
CA VAL A 40 -18.84 -4.72 11.36
C VAL A 40 -17.66 -5.65 11.09
N ASN A 41 -17.35 -6.54 12.03
CA ASN A 41 -16.28 -7.53 11.90
C ASN A 41 -16.44 -8.48 10.71
N HIS A 42 -17.67 -8.81 10.32
CA HIS A 42 -17.93 -9.63 9.13
C HIS A 42 -17.64 -8.82 7.86
N GLU A 43 -18.09 -7.57 7.79
CA GLU A 43 -17.84 -6.72 6.63
C GLU A 43 -16.36 -6.37 6.46
N LEU A 44 -15.62 -6.13 7.55
CA LEU A 44 -14.16 -5.93 7.47
C LEU A 44 -13.43 -7.15 6.89
N ARG A 45 -13.87 -8.37 7.25
CA ARG A 45 -13.34 -9.61 6.65
C ARG A 45 -13.76 -9.77 5.19
N ASN A 46 -15.00 -9.43 4.84
CA ASN A 46 -15.47 -9.44 3.46
C ASN A 46 -14.66 -8.48 2.61
N PHE A 47 -14.38 -7.27 3.12
CA PHE A 47 -13.57 -6.27 2.44
C PHE A 47 -12.19 -6.84 2.06
N ALA A 48 -11.47 -7.43 3.01
CA ALA A 48 -10.17 -8.06 2.74
C ALA A 48 -10.27 -9.24 1.75
N SER A 49 -11.27 -10.10 1.91
CA SER A 49 -11.48 -11.26 1.03
C SER A 49 -11.83 -10.85 -0.40
N HIS A 50 -12.57 -9.75 -0.57
CA HIS A 50 -13.00 -9.25 -1.87
C HIS A 50 -11.82 -8.78 -2.73
N TYR A 51 -10.78 -8.21 -2.12
CA TYR A 51 -9.54 -7.90 -2.84
C TYR A 51 -8.87 -9.16 -3.37
N MET A 52 -8.84 -10.24 -2.59
CA MET A 52 -8.26 -11.53 -3.02
C MET A 52 -8.99 -12.09 -4.25
N ASP A 53 -10.33 -12.08 -4.24
CA ASP A 53 -11.13 -12.56 -5.36
C ASP A 53 -10.85 -11.78 -6.65
N HIS A 54 -10.78 -10.45 -6.56
CA HIS A 54 -10.49 -9.62 -7.72
C HIS A 54 -9.04 -9.70 -8.19
N MET A 55 -8.08 -9.93 -7.29
CA MET A 55 -6.69 -10.25 -7.69
C MET A 55 -6.64 -11.54 -8.51
N GLN A 56 -7.40 -12.57 -8.14
CA GLN A 56 -7.49 -13.80 -8.94
C GLN A 56 -8.06 -13.54 -10.33
N HIS A 57 -9.07 -12.67 -10.46
CA HIS A 57 -9.63 -12.26 -11.76
C HIS A 57 -8.60 -11.52 -12.62
N LEU A 58 -7.88 -10.54 -12.07
CA LEU A 58 -6.83 -9.81 -12.79
C LEU A 58 -5.69 -10.75 -13.24
N ASN A 59 -5.29 -11.69 -12.38
CA ASN A 59 -4.29 -12.70 -12.74
C ASN A 59 -4.76 -13.60 -13.90
N LYS A 60 -6.04 -14.01 -13.92
CA LYS A 60 -6.62 -14.74 -15.06
C LYS A 60 -6.55 -13.93 -16.35
N ILE A 61 -6.85 -12.62 -16.30
CA ILE A 61 -6.76 -11.72 -17.47
C ILE A 61 -5.32 -11.63 -17.99
N LEU A 62 -4.34 -11.42 -17.10
CA LEU A 62 -2.91 -11.36 -17.48
C LEU A 62 -2.44 -12.67 -18.10
N ARG A 63 -2.78 -13.81 -17.49
CA ARG A 63 -2.43 -15.14 -18.02
C ARG A 63 -3.08 -15.41 -19.37
N HIS A 64 -4.34 -15.00 -19.58
CA HIS A 64 -5.01 -15.14 -20.87
C HIS A 64 -4.30 -14.35 -21.98
N GLN A 65 -3.62 -13.25 -21.62
CA GLN A 65 -2.78 -12.46 -22.52
C GLN A 65 -1.33 -13.00 -22.62
N ASN A 66 -1.05 -14.21 -22.11
CA ASN A 66 0.30 -14.79 -22.00
C ASN A 66 1.31 -13.93 -21.25
N ARG A 67 0.83 -13.08 -20.33
CA ARG A 67 1.68 -12.27 -19.46
C ARG A 67 1.87 -12.96 -18.12
N TRP A 68 3.12 -13.10 -17.74
CA TRP A 68 3.56 -13.57 -16.43
C TRP A 68 4.29 -12.44 -15.74
N PHE A 69 4.16 -12.35 -14.42
CA PHE A 69 4.97 -11.42 -13.65
C PHE A 69 6.44 -11.83 -13.73
N THR A 70 7.28 -10.86 -14.05
CA THR A 70 8.73 -10.95 -13.89
C THR A 70 9.10 -10.95 -12.41
N GLU A 71 10.32 -11.36 -12.09
CA GLU A 71 10.83 -11.29 -10.72
C GLU A 71 10.76 -9.87 -10.13
N ALA A 72 11.09 -8.85 -10.93
CA ALA A 72 10.98 -7.46 -10.51
C ALA A 72 9.52 -7.06 -10.18
N GLU A 73 8.55 -7.47 -11.00
CA GLU A 73 7.13 -7.20 -10.72
C GLU A 73 6.64 -7.93 -9.47
N LEU A 74 7.10 -9.16 -9.22
CA LEU A 74 6.76 -9.91 -8.00
C LEU A 74 7.32 -9.23 -6.74
N LEU A 75 8.59 -8.81 -6.77
CA LEU A 75 9.22 -8.10 -5.65
C LEU A 75 8.56 -6.74 -5.39
N LEU A 76 8.21 -6.00 -6.45
CA LEU A 76 7.49 -4.73 -6.33
C LEU A 76 6.05 -4.93 -5.81
N GLN A 77 5.37 -6.00 -6.20
CA GLN A 77 4.07 -6.36 -5.63
C GLN A 77 4.18 -6.65 -4.13
N GLN A 78 5.21 -7.38 -3.71
CA GLN A 78 5.46 -7.65 -2.30
C GLN A 78 5.78 -6.37 -1.53
N ALA A 79 6.62 -5.49 -2.07
CA ALA A 79 6.91 -4.18 -1.47
C ALA A 79 5.63 -3.35 -1.30
N GLN A 80 4.73 -3.35 -2.29
CA GLN A 80 3.44 -2.65 -2.18
C GLN A 80 2.49 -3.25 -1.14
N ALA A 81 2.48 -4.57 -0.97
CA ALA A 81 1.70 -5.20 0.09
C ALA A 81 2.21 -4.77 1.48
N LEU A 82 3.54 -4.80 1.69
CA LEU A 82 4.18 -4.36 2.92
C LEU A 82 3.97 -2.86 3.18
N HIS A 83 3.97 -2.04 2.12
CA HIS A 83 3.66 -0.62 2.24
C HIS A 83 2.24 -0.39 2.78
N GLY A 84 1.24 -1.16 2.34
CA GLY A 84 -0.12 -1.06 2.87
C GLY A 84 -0.23 -1.40 4.36
N GLU A 85 0.56 -2.37 4.83
CA GLU A 85 0.68 -2.68 6.27
C GLU A 85 1.33 -1.52 7.04
N LEU A 86 2.46 -1.00 6.54
CA LEU A 86 3.14 0.17 7.11
C LEU A 86 2.23 1.39 7.20
N GLU A 87 1.52 1.70 6.11
CA GLU A 87 0.58 2.83 6.04
C GLU A 87 -0.51 2.71 7.12
N THR A 88 -1.05 1.52 7.32
CA THR A 88 -2.06 1.27 8.36
C THR A 88 -1.50 1.50 9.76
N MET A 89 -0.26 1.05 10.04
CA MET A 89 0.39 1.28 11.33
C MET A 89 0.61 2.76 11.59
N VAL A 90 1.11 3.50 10.61
CA VAL A 90 1.36 4.95 10.71
C VAL A 90 0.07 5.72 10.96
N LEU A 91 -0.98 5.43 10.19
CA LEU A 91 -2.27 6.11 10.32
C LEU A 91 -3.03 5.76 11.60
N SER A 92 -2.58 4.74 12.33
CA SER A 92 -3.15 4.37 13.63
C SER A 92 -2.50 5.13 14.79
N LEU A 93 -1.44 5.90 14.55
CA LEU A 93 -0.80 6.76 15.53
C LEU A 93 -1.43 8.16 15.52
N SER A 94 -1.59 8.74 16.70
CA SER A 94 -1.89 10.17 16.84
C SER A 94 -0.70 11.05 16.48
N ASP A 95 -0.96 12.32 16.19
CA ASP A 95 0.08 13.32 15.90
C ASP A 95 1.16 13.40 16.99
N GLN A 96 0.76 13.23 18.26
CA GLN A 96 1.70 13.22 19.37
C GLN A 96 2.58 11.96 19.31
N GLU A 97 1.97 10.78 19.18
CA GLU A 97 2.67 9.48 19.13
C GLU A 97 3.65 9.38 17.96
N MET A 98 3.36 10.05 16.83
CA MET A 98 4.26 10.11 15.68
C MET A 98 5.66 10.66 16.01
N SER A 99 5.76 11.50 17.03
CA SER A 99 7.00 12.18 17.44
C SER A 99 7.70 11.55 18.64
N VAL A 100 7.06 10.61 19.33
CA VAL A 100 7.60 9.94 20.52
C VAL A 100 8.53 8.80 20.10
N PRO A 101 9.76 8.71 20.63
CA PRO A 101 10.65 7.58 20.38
C PRO A 101 10.02 6.24 20.76
N GLY A 102 10.50 5.16 20.16
CA GLY A 102 10.14 3.80 20.57
C GLY A 102 10.51 3.47 22.02
N PRO A 103 10.07 2.31 22.52
CA PRO A 103 10.22 1.93 23.92
C PRO A 103 11.67 1.71 24.36
N ASP A 104 12.57 1.38 23.42
CA ASP A 104 13.95 1.04 23.74
C ASP A 104 14.91 2.24 23.55
N GLU A 105 16.03 2.23 24.27
CA GLU A 105 17.03 3.30 24.18
C GLU A 105 17.62 3.38 22.77
N GLY A 106 17.48 4.54 22.14
CA GLY A 106 17.96 4.80 20.78
C GLY A 106 16.96 4.47 19.67
N ASP A 107 15.75 4.02 20.02
CA ASP A 107 14.69 3.78 19.04
C ASP A 107 14.29 5.06 18.30
N TRP A 108 13.92 4.88 17.04
CA TRP A 108 13.36 5.93 16.22
C TRP A 108 11.87 6.14 16.54
N ASN A 109 11.40 7.37 16.37
CA ASN A 109 9.97 7.65 16.29
C ASN A 109 9.42 7.36 14.88
N ALA A 110 8.10 7.35 14.73
CA ALA A 110 7.46 7.03 13.46
C ALA A 110 7.82 8.03 12.33
N LEU A 111 7.98 9.32 12.63
CA LEU A 111 8.42 10.31 11.64
C LEU A 111 9.81 9.98 11.08
N GLN A 112 10.76 9.59 11.93
CA GLN A 112 12.10 9.18 11.52
C GLN A 112 12.07 7.92 10.68
N VAL A 113 11.24 6.93 11.05
CA VAL A 113 11.03 5.72 10.25
C VAL A 113 10.51 6.06 8.86
N ILE A 114 9.50 6.93 8.75
CA ILE A 114 8.89 7.30 7.46
C ILE A 114 9.86 8.08 6.58
N GLU A 115 10.60 9.05 7.14
CA GLU A 115 11.63 9.77 6.38
C GLU A 115 12.73 8.82 5.90
N HIS A 116 13.17 7.89 6.75
CA HIS A 116 14.16 6.89 6.36
C HIS A 116 13.66 6.00 5.22
N MET A 117 12.40 5.54 5.30
CA MET A 117 11.79 4.73 4.25
C MET A 117 11.67 5.50 2.92
N ALA A 118 11.20 6.74 2.96
CA ALA A 118 11.11 7.59 1.77
C ALA A 118 12.49 7.87 1.15
N SER A 119 13.51 8.07 1.97
CA SER A 119 14.89 8.19 1.53
C SER A 119 15.38 6.91 0.85
N ASN A 120 15.14 5.75 1.46
CA ASN A 120 15.54 4.45 0.92
C ASN A 120 14.83 4.10 -0.39
N GLU A 121 13.53 4.37 -0.50
CA GLU A 121 12.75 4.26 -1.74
C GLU A 121 13.42 5.01 -2.89
N ARG A 122 13.79 6.28 -2.66
CA ARG A 122 14.51 7.10 -3.65
C ARG A 122 15.89 6.52 -3.99
N MET A 123 16.66 6.18 -2.95
CA MET A 123 18.02 5.66 -3.10
C MET A 123 18.05 4.34 -3.87
N TYR A 124 17.22 3.36 -3.52
CA TYR A 124 17.18 2.07 -4.21
C TYR A 124 16.71 2.23 -5.65
N ARG A 125 15.67 3.04 -5.90
CA ARG A 125 15.24 3.35 -7.27
C ARG A 125 16.36 3.95 -8.09
N GLN A 126 17.07 4.96 -7.57
CA GLN A 126 18.18 5.60 -8.26
C GLN A 126 19.31 4.60 -8.56
N ARG A 127 19.75 3.83 -7.56
CA ARG A 127 20.79 2.80 -7.74
C ARG A 127 20.40 1.78 -8.80
N ILE A 128 19.15 1.33 -8.82
CA ILE A 128 18.66 0.41 -9.86
C ILE A 128 18.78 1.07 -11.23
N LEU A 129 18.25 2.29 -11.39
CA LEU A 129 18.24 2.99 -12.68
C LEU A 129 19.66 3.30 -13.19
N GLU A 130 20.59 3.65 -12.32
CA GLU A 130 22.00 3.93 -12.66
C GLU A 130 22.77 2.68 -13.11
N ASN A 131 22.32 1.48 -12.71
CA ASN A 131 22.94 0.20 -13.07
C ASN A 131 22.18 -0.53 -14.19
N LEU A 132 21.11 0.06 -14.74
CA LEU A 132 20.43 -0.45 -15.92
C LEU A 132 21.11 0.06 -17.20
N PRO A 133 20.98 -0.66 -18.33
CA PRO A 133 21.43 -0.18 -19.63
C PRO A 133 20.78 1.17 -19.99
N ALA A 134 21.54 2.04 -20.66
CA ALA A 134 21.16 3.43 -20.95
C ALA A 134 19.89 3.61 -21.81
N ASP A 135 19.43 2.56 -22.49
CA ASP A 135 18.19 2.56 -23.28
C ASP A 135 16.92 2.36 -22.43
N ARG A 136 17.06 2.08 -21.13
CA ARG A 136 15.97 1.92 -20.16
C ARG A 136 15.77 3.09 -19.19
N SER A 137 16.60 4.13 -19.25
CA SER A 137 16.39 5.32 -18.42
C SER A 137 15.06 6.01 -18.81
N PRO A 138 14.16 6.28 -17.85
CA PRO A 138 12.94 7.02 -18.15
C PRO A 138 13.32 8.38 -18.74
N ALA A 139 12.64 8.78 -19.83
CA ALA A 139 12.82 10.10 -20.42
C ALA A 139 12.72 11.18 -19.32
N PRO A 140 13.60 12.21 -19.33
CA PRO A 140 13.54 13.26 -18.33
C PRO A 140 12.14 13.89 -18.32
N ALA A 141 11.58 14.06 -17.12
CA ALA A 141 10.30 14.72 -16.94
C ALA A 141 10.38 16.12 -17.55
N THR A 142 9.53 16.39 -18.55
CA THR A 142 9.38 17.72 -19.14
C THR A 142 8.87 18.66 -18.05
N SER A 143 9.66 19.71 -17.77
CA SER A 143 9.32 20.82 -16.87
C SER A 143 8.14 21.64 -17.38
#